data_AF-G0PM57-F1
#
_entry.id   AF-G0PM57-F1
#
_cell.length_a   1.000
_cell.length_b   1.000
_cell.length_c   1.000
_cell.angle_alpha   90.00
_cell.angle_beta   90.00
_cell.angle_gamma   90.00
#
_symmetry.space_group_name_H-M   'P 1'
#
loop_
_entity.id
_entity.type
_entity.pdbx_description
1 polymer ?
#
loop_
_entity_poly.entity_id
_entity_poly.type
_entity_poly.pdbx_seq_one_letter_code
_entity_poly.pdbx_strand_id
1 'polypeptide(L)' 'MLSFWESHKECLPCGKIAQPVDIANIIAFLADRNLSSYIVGQSIVADGGSTLIMGTQAHDLMAILTS' A
#
# COMPACT_ATOMS: atom_id res chain seq x y z
N MET A 1 -5.61 -7.13 -16.23
CA MET A 1 -6.19 -6.59 -14.98
C MET A 1 -5.11 -6.30 -13.94
N LEU A 2 -4.23 -7.25 -13.60
CA LEU A 2 -3.10 -7.00 -12.68
C LEU A 2 -2.20 -5.85 -13.16
N SER A 3 -1.80 -5.89 -14.44
CA SER A 3 -0.97 -4.86 -15.09
C SER A 3 -1.56 -3.45 -15.04
N PHE A 4 -2.89 -3.32 -14.92
CA PHE A 4 -3.53 -2.02 -14.77
C PHE A 4 -3.19 -1.45 -13.39
N TRP A 5 -3.47 -2.17 -12.32
CA TRP A 5 -3.18 -1.70 -10.96
C TRP A 5 -1.70 -1.42 -10.72
N GLU A 6 -0.81 -2.24 -11.27
CA GLU A 6 0.65 -2.06 -11.13
C GLU A 6 1.19 -0.84 -11.88
N SER A 7 0.55 -0.45 -12.99
CA SER A 7 0.99 0.71 -13.78
C SER A 7 0.39 2.04 -13.30
N HIS A 8 -0.56 2.02 -12.36
CA HIS A 8 -1.26 3.22 -11.87
C HIS A 8 -0.85 3.53 -10.43
N LYS A 9 0.13 4.43 -10.29
CA LYS A 9 0.72 4.83 -9.00
C LYS A 9 -0.28 5.45 -8.03
N GLU A 10 -1.35 6.04 -8.55
CA GLU A 10 -2.45 6.62 -7.79
C GLU A 10 -3.37 5.56 -7.17
N CYS A 11 -3.33 4.33 -7.69
CA CYS A 11 -4.01 3.20 -7.08
C CYS A 11 -3.07 2.40 -6.18
N LEU A 12 -1.85 2.14 -6.64
CA LEU A 12 -0.93 1.22 -5.98
C LEU A 12 0.52 1.76 -6.10
N PRO A 13 0.93 2.69 -5.22
CA PRO A 13 2.21 3.38 -5.32
C PRO A 13 3.45 2.48 -5.40
N CYS A 14 3.42 1.30 -4.76
CA CYS A 14 4.53 0.36 -4.83
C CYS A 14 4.69 -0.36 -6.18
N GLY A 15 3.70 -0.23 -7.09
CA GLY A 15 3.77 -0.76 -8.46
C GLY A 15 3.74 -2.29 -8.56
N LYS A 16 3.37 -3.00 -7.48
CA LYS A 16 3.32 -4.46 -7.44
C LYS A 16 2.06 -4.93 -6.72
N ILE A 17 1.30 -5.84 -7.32
CA ILE A 17 0.21 -6.51 -6.60
C ILE A 17 0.79 -7.40 -5.50
N ALA A 18 0.37 -7.11 -4.26
CA ALA A 18 0.71 -7.94 -3.12
C ALA A 18 0.26 -9.40 -3.34
N GLN A 19 1.15 -10.32 -3.03
CA GLN A 19 0.86 -11.75 -3.01
C GLN A 19 0.49 -12.17 -1.59
N PRO A 20 -0.23 -13.30 -1.39
CA PRO A 20 -0.58 -13.77 -0.05
C PRO A 20 0.63 -13.89 0.91
N VAL A 21 1.81 -14.24 0.38
CA VAL A 21 3.06 -14.31 1.14
C VAL A 21 3.49 -12.96 1.72
N ASP A 22 3.22 -11.85 1.02
CA ASP A 22 3.58 -10.52 1.49
C ASP A 22 2.84 -10.18 2.80
N ILE A 23 1.57 -10.62 2.92
CA ILE A 23 0.76 -10.45 4.15
C ILE A 23 1.12 -11.51 5.21
N ALA A 24 1.37 -12.76 4.80
CA ALA A 24 1.76 -13.84 5.70
C ALA A 24 3.06 -13.52 6.47
N ASN A 25 4.02 -12.87 5.82
CA ASN A 25 5.26 -12.43 6.47
C ASN A 25 5.01 -11.43 7.61
N ILE A 26 4.05 -10.51 7.44
CA ILE A 26 3.68 -9.53 8.48
C ILE A 26 3.00 -10.24 9.65
N ILE A 27 2.12 -11.20 9.37
CA ILE A 27 1.48 -12.04 10.40
C ILE A 27 2.54 -12.81 11.18
N ALA A 28 3.50 -13.45 10.49
CA ALA A 28 4.59 -14.18 11.12
C ALA A 28 5.45 -13.27 12.02
N PHE A 29 5.80 -12.07 11.54
CA PHE A 29 6.53 -11.07 12.32
C PHE A 29 5.76 -10.65 13.59
N LEU A 30 4.46 -10.39 13.49
CA LEU A 30 3.61 -10.00 14.63
C LEU A 30 3.36 -11.16 15.61
N ALA A 31 3.45 -12.41 15.14
CA ALA A 31 3.35 -13.59 15.99
C ALA A 31 4.66 -13.87 16.77
N ASP A 32 5.81 -13.45 16.24
CA ASP A 32 7.10 -13.63 16.91
C ASP A 32 7.34 -12.56 17.98
N ARG A 33 7.15 -12.96 19.25
CA ARG A 33 7.35 -12.07 20.40
C ARG A 33 8.81 -11.62 20.57
N ASN A 34 9.80 -12.32 20.01
CA ASN A 34 11.19 -11.85 20.06
C ASN A 34 11.40 -10.63 19.15
N LEU A 35 10.66 -10.54 18.05
CA LEU A 35 10.80 -9.48 17.05
C LEU A 35 9.81 -8.33 17.26
N SER A 36 8.63 -8.61 17.82
CA SER A 36 7.51 -7.64 17.88
C SER A 36 6.92 -7.44 19.29
N SER A 37 7.65 -7.80 20.35
CA SER A 37 7.15 -7.76 21.75
C SER A 37 6.43 -6.47 22.16
N TYR A 38 6.85 -5.33 21.61
CA TYR A 38 6.35 -3.99 21.96
C TYR A 38 5.22 -3.48 21.07
N ILE A 39 4.86 -4.20 20.00
CA ILE A 39 3.71 -3.86 19.15
C ILE A 39 2.49 -4.54 19.76
N VAL A 40 1.66 -3.76 20.45
CA VAL A 40 0.46 -4.25 21.15
C VAL A 40 -0.74 -3.38 20.78
N GLY A 41 -1.86 -4.02 20.44
CA GLY A 41 -3.11 -3.33 20.11
C GLY A 41 -3.05 -2.51 18.82
N GLN A 42 -2.11 -2.81 17.92
CA GLN A 42 -1.93 -2.12 16.65
C GLN A 42 -2.38 -3.00 15.48
N SER A 43 -2.87 -2.36 14.41
CA SER A 43 -3.13 -2.97 13.11
C SER A 43 -2.18 -2.35 12.08
N ILE A 44 -1.23 -3.14 11.58
CA ILE A 44 -0.29 -2.67 10.56
C ILE A 44 -0.97 -2.74 9.19
N VAL A 45 -0.99 -1.62 8.47
CA VAL A 45 -1.53 -1.54 7.10
C VAL A 45 -0.43 -1.94 6.12
N ALA A 46 -0.75 -2.89 5.23
CA ALA A 46 0.14 -3.38 4.18
C ALA A 46 -0.59 -3.41 2.84
N ASP A 47 -0.74 -2.23 2.24
CA ASP A 47 -1.60 -1.98 1.08
C ASP A 47 -0.83 -1.39 -0.12
N GLY A 48 0.50 -1.45 -0.10
CA GLY A 48 1.33 -0.88 -1.17
C GLY A 48 1.29 0.66 -1.26
N GLY A 49 0.74 1.35 -0.25
CA GLY A 49 0.59 2.80 -0.21
C GLY A 49 -0.76 3.32 -0.68
N SER A 50 -1.71 2.43 -1.02
CA SER A 50 -3.00 2.79 -1.61
C SER A 50 -3.79 3.79 -0.74
N THR A 51 -3.84 3.57 0.58
CA THR A 51 -4.56 4.44 1.54
C THR A 51 -3.94 5.84 1.67
N LEU A 52 -2.68 6.02 1.24
CA LEU A 52 -2.00 7.31 1.31
C LEU A 52 -2.38 8.26 0.16
N ILE A 53 -3.08 7.75 -0.85
CA ILE A 53 -3.48 8.54 -2.02
C ILE A 53 -4.91 9.05 -1.83
N MET A 54 -5.04 10.38 -1.80
CA MET A 54 -6.31 11.08 -1.90
C MET A 54 -6.75 11.18 -3.36
N GLY A 55 -8.05 11.14 -3.63
CA GLY A 55 -8.58 11.20 -4.99
C GLY A 55 -8.11 12.43 -5.80
N THR A 56 -7.85 13.56 -5.16
CA THR A 56 -7.30 14.74 -5.84
C THR A 56 -5.89 14.53 -6.38
N GLN A 57 -5.09 13.63 -5.77
CA GLN A 57 -3.73 13.30 -6.20
C GLN A 57 -3.70 12.39 -7.44
N ALA A 58 -4.85 11.81 -7.83
CA ALA A 58 -4.99 11.10 -9.10
C ALA A 58 -5.04 12.05 -10.31
N HIS A 59 -5.13 13.37 -10.07
CA HIS A 59 -5.18 14.38 -11.11
C HIS A 59 -3.97 15.31 -11.04
N ASP A 60 -3.41 15.64 -12.21
CA ASP A 60 -2.37 16.66 -12.32
C ASP A 60 -3.02 18.05 -12.44
N LEU A 61 -2.75 18.92 -11.47
CA LEU A 61 -3.27 20.28 -11.45
C LEU A 61 -2.86 21.09 -12.69
N MET A 62 -1.63 20.92 -13.18
CA MET A 62 -1.17 21.68 -14.34
C MET A 62 -1.90 21.23 -15.61
N ALA A 63 -2.18 19.93 -15.74
CA ALA A 63 -2.99 19.42 -16.82
C ALA A 63 -4.42 19.99 -16.79
N ILE A 64 -5.02 20.15 -15.59
CA ILE A 64 -6.36 20.76 -15.43
C ILE A 64 -6.35 22.24 -15.80
N LEU A 65 -5.32 22.99 -15.37
CA LEU A 65 -5.28 24.44 -15.58
C LEU A 65 -4.93 24.83 -17.03
N THR A 66 -4.39 23.90 -17.81
CA THR A 66 -3.97 24.13 -19.20
C THR A 66 -4.89 23.50 -20.24
N SER A 67 -5.95 22.80 -19.80
CA SER A 67 -6.99 22.21 -20.65
C SER A 67 -8.10 23.18 -21.05
#